data_AF-A0A1M6E0P9-F1
#
_entry.id   AF-A0A1M6E0P9-F1
#
_cell.length_a   1.000
_cell.length_b   1.000
_cell.length_c   1.000
_cell.angle_alpha   90.00
_cell.angle_beta   90.00
_cell.angle_gamma   90.00
#
_symmetry.space_group_name_H-M   'P 1'
#
loop_
_entity.id
_entity.type
_entity.pdbx_description
1 polymer ?
#
loop_
_entity_poly.entity_id
_entity_poly.type
_entity_poly.pdbx_seq_one_letter_code
_entity_poly.pdbx_strand_id
1 'polypeptide(L)'
;MRVIQMTTNPNLNKDRKERHILALSGGKDSAALAVYMRDKYPDLDIEYVFTDSGCELPETYEYLDRIRAVLNIDITILKSERNFDYWLKYYKGVLPSPKNRWCTRQLKLKPFEAYIGDDLTYSYVALRADENRKGYLSKKRHVIPRYPFVEDGITLQDVINILQNCGLGLPAYYGWRKRSGCYFCFYQSDDEWRALKKYHPEEFEKACQYEENHSDGRIYTWRGKKGGKPLFLRDIDDFVPSGEKQRYEESINKKLSSLLKDIKLIGINTNYVLS
;
A
#
# COMPACT_ATOMS: atom_id res chain seq x y z
N MET A 1 -7.19 29.94 19.65
CA MET A 1 -7.96 28.68 19.54
C MET A 1 -9.22 28.95 18.74
N ARG A 2 -9.25 28.57 17.45
CA ARG A 2 -10.50 28.59 16.67
C ARG A 2 -11.07 27.18 16.71
N VAL A 3 -12.16 27.02 17.46
CA VAL A 3 -13.01 25.84 17.42
C VAL A 3 -13.58 25.76 16.00
N ILE A 4 -13.13 24.80 15.20
CA ILE A 4 -13.74 24.50 13.91
C ILE A 4 -15.09 23.86 14.22
N GLN A 5 -16.16 24.63 14.08
CA GLN A 5 -17.52 24.11 14.16
C GLN A 5 -17.69 22.97 13.14
N MET A 6 -17.90 21.77 13.65
CA MET A 6 -18.37 20.64 12.87
C MET A 6 -19.74 21.01 12.29
N THR A 7 -19.80 21.25 10.99
CA THR A 7 -21.07 21.43 10.29
C THR A 7 -21.77 20.07 10.20
N THR A 8 -22.63 19.77 11.16
CA THR A 8 -23.51 18.60 11.11
C THR A 8 -24.55 18.84 10.01
N ASN A 9 -24.59 17.95 9.02
CA ASN A 9 -25.55 18.01 7.93
C ASN A 9 -26.91 17.49 8.44
N PRO A 10 -27.99 18.30 8.46
CA PRO A 10 -29.23 18.00 9.18
C PRO A 10 -30.10 16.87 8.55
N ASN A 11 -29.61 16.17 7.53
CA ASN A 11 -30.32 15.08 6.84
C ASN A 11 -29.72 13.67 7.06
N LEU A 12 -28.83 13.50 8.04
CA LEU A 12 -28.35 12.17 8.43
C LEU A 12 -29.31 11.59 9.47
N ASN A 13 -30.00 10.51 9.08
CA ASN A 13 -30.93 9.76 9.92
C ASN A 13 -30.22 9.36 11.23
N LYS A 14 -30.78 9.73 12.39
CA LYS A 14 -30.17 9.57 13.73
C LYS A 14 -29.88 8.11 14.14
N ASP A 15 -30.37 7.14 13.37
CA ASP A 15 -30.25 5.71 13.66
C ASP A 15 -29.09 5.01 12.94
N ARG A 16 -28.24 5.74 12.20
CA ARG A 16 -27.07 5.15 11.52
C ARG A 16 -25.89 5.06 12.47
N LYS A 17 -25.29 3.87 12.56
CA LYS A 17 -24.06 3.65 13.33
C LYS A 17 -22.96 4.57 12.76
N GLU A 18 -22.36 5.37 13.62
CA GLU A 18 -21.17 6.15 13.28
C GLU A 18 -19.95 5.23 13.29
N ARG A 19 -19.14 5.29 12.22
CA ARG A 19 -17.98 4.41 12.03
C ARG A 19 -16.75 5.22 11.65
N HIS A 20 -15.62 4.88 12.25
CA HIS A 20 -14.32 5.49 12.00
C HIS A 20 -13.45 4.46 11.31
N ILE A 21 -13.06 4.71 10.06
CA ILE A 21 -12.38 3.70 9.25
C ILE A 21 -11.07 4.26 8.70
N LEU A 22 -9.99 3.50 8.92
CA LEU A 22 -8.67 3.77 8.39
C LEU A 22 -8.26 2.65 7.44
N ALA A 23 -8.20 2.97 6.14
CA ALA A 23 -7.74 2.03 5.14
C ALA A 23 -6.22 1.99 5.07
N LEU A 24 -5.63 0.86 5.46
CA LEU A 24 -4.22 0.56 5.29
C LEU A 24 -3.95 0.18 3.82
N SER A 25 -2.88 0.72 3.24
CA SER A 25 -2.47 0.40 1.87
C SER A 25 -1.23 -0.49 1.81
N GLY A 26 -0.69 -0.87 2.98
CA GLY A 26 0.64 -1.47 3.10
C GLY A 26 1.80 -0.47 2.94
N GLY A 27 1.49 0.82 2.76
CA GLY A 27 2.48 1.89 2.61
C GLY A 27 2.83 2.61 3.92
N LYS A 28 3.95 3.35 3.88
CA LYS A 28 4.46 4.16 4.99
C LYS A 28 3.42 5.18 5.49
N ASP A 29 2.71 5.84 4.57
CA ASP A 29 1.83 6.96 4.93
C ASP A 29 0.59 6.48 5.69
N SER A 30 -0.06 5.40 5.24
CA SER A 30 -1.21 4.82 5.94
C SER A 30 -0.82 4.19 7.28
N ALA A 31 0.38 3.59 7.34
CA ALA A 31 0.91 3.02 8.58
C ALA A 31 1.20 4.13 9.62
N ALA A 32 1.83 5.22 9.21
CA ALA A 32 2.07 6.37 10.08
C ALA A 32 0.76 7.00 10.53
N LEU A 33 -0.26 7.05 9.66
CA LEU A 33 -1.57 7.56 10.03
C LEU A 33 -2.23 6.68 11.10
N ALA A 34 -2.08 5.36 11.01
CA ALA A 34 -2.61 4.45 12.02
C ALA A 34 -1.97 4.68 13.40
N VAL A 35 -0.64 4.85 13.45
CA VAL A 35 0.09 5.24 14.67
C VAL A 35 -0.42 6.58 15.18
N TYR A 36 -0.46 7.59 14.30
CA TYR A 36 -0.86 8.95 14.64
C TYR A 36 -2.26 9.02 15.24
N MET A 37 -3.22 8.36 14.60
CA MET A 37 -4.61 8.36 15.04
C MET A 37 -4.79 7.64 16.37
N ARG A 38 -4.12 6.50 16.57
CA ARG A 38 -4.13 5.77 17.85
C ARG A 38 -3.60 6.64 18.99
N ASP A 39 -2.50 7.34 18.76
CA ASP A 39 -1.83 8.12 19.81
C ASP A 39 -2.57 9.44 20.11
N LYS A 40 -3.13 10.09 19.08
CA LYS A 40 -3.82 11.39 19.23
C LYS A 40 -5.29 11.25 19.61
N TYR A 41 -5.95 10.18 19.18
CA TYR A 41 -7.38 9.94 19.41
C TYR A 41 -7.62 8.52 19.96
N PRO A 42 -7.07 8.19 21.14
CA PRO A 42 -7.15 6.84 21.71
C PRO A 42 -8.58 6.40 22.04
N ASP A 43 -9.50 7.35 22.22
CA ASP A 43 -10.90 7.07 22.56
C ASP A 43 -11.77 6.79 21.32
N LEU A 44 -11.25 6.98 20.10
CA LEU A 44 -11.97 6.64 18.87
C LEU A 44 -11.83 5.14 18.59
N ASP A 45 -12.98 4.46 18.46
CA ASP A 45 -13.03 3.08 17.96
C ASP A 45 -12.79 3.07 16.44
N ILE A 46 -11.51 2.94 16.05
CA ILE A 46 -11.08 2.96 14.65
C ILE A 46 -11.02 1.53 14.11
N GLU A 47 -11.79 1.28 13.07
CA GLU A 47 -11.70 0.07 12.28
C GLU A 47 -10.58 0.19 11.25
N TYR A 48 -9.58 -0.68 11.37
CA TYR A 48 -8.49 -0.78 10.41
C TYR A 48 -8.85 -1.80 9.33
N VAL A 49 -8.81 -1.37 8.07
CA VAL A 49 -9.15 -2.24 6.94
C VAL A 49 -8.02 -2.29 5.93
N PHE A 50 -7.80 -3.48 5.35
CA PHE A 50 -6.94 -3.64 4.19
C PHE A 50 -7.76 -4.25 3.06
N THR A 51 -7.93 -3.53 1.95
CA THR A 51 -8.61 -4.11 0.79
C THR A 51 -7.60 -4.83 -0.08
N ASP A 52 -7.56 -6.16 0.01
CA ASP A 52 -6.60 -7.01 -0.68
C ASP A 52 -7.01 -7.20 -2.16
N SER A 53 -6.09 -6.89 -3.07
CA SER A 53 -6.31 -7.14 -4.51
C SER A 53 -6.09 -8.59 -4.91
N GLY A 54 -5.43 -9.38 -4.05
CA GLY A 54 -4.89 -10.70 -4.37
C GLY A 54 -3.61 -10.63 -5.24
N CYS A 55 -3.06 -9.44 -5.47
CA CYS A 55 -1.90 -9.22 -6.34
C CYS A 55 -0.82 -8.36 -5.66
N GLU A 56 -0.85 -8.24 -4.34
CA GLU A 56 0.13 -7.45 -3.59
C GLU A 56 1.45 -8.22 -3.46
N LEU A 57 2.53 -7.50 -3.15
CA LEU A 57 3.83 -8.13 -2.92
C LEU A 57 3.87 -8.83 -1.55
N PRO A 58 4.67 -9.91 -1.38
CA PRO A 58 4.89 -10.55 -0.09
C PRO A 58 5.26 -9.56 1.03
N GLU A 59 6.16 -8.62 0.74
CA GLU A 59 6.60 -7.59 1.70
C GLU A 59 5.46 -6.67 2.16
N THR A 60 4.37 -6.57 1.38
CA THR A 60 3.17 -5.82 1.79
C THR A 60 2.43 -6.57 2.90
N TYR A 61 2.27 -7.88 2.77
CA TYR A 61 1.59 -8.71 3.78
C TYR A 61 2.43 -8.78 5.06
N GLU A 62 3.74 -9.00 4.94
CA GLU A 62 4.68 -8.96 6.08
C GLU A 62 4.60 -7.64 6.84
N TYR A 63 4.48 -6.52 6.12
CA TYR A 63 4.38 -5.22 6.77
C TYR A 63 3.03 -5.01 7.46
N LEU A 64 1.92 -5.53 6.91
CA LEU A 64 0.62 -5.51 7.59
C LEU A 64 0.66 -6.32 8.90
N ASP A 65 1.34 -7.47 8.91
CA ASP A 65 1.49 -8.27 10.13
C ASP A 65 2.35 -7.56 11.17
N ARG A 66 3.39 -6.85 10.73
CA ARG A 66 4.17 -5.98 11.62
C ARG A 66 3.34 -4.82 12.16
N ILE A 67 2.47 -4.21 11.35
CA ILE A 67 1.53 -3.17 11.80
C ILE A 67 0.61 -3.72 12.90
N ARG A 68 0.00 -4.90 12.70
CA ARG A 68 -0.82 -5.57 13.71
C ARG A 68 -0.07 -5.75 15.02
N ALA A 69 1.13 -6.30 14.95
CA ALA A 69 1.93 -6.60 16.13
C ALA A 69 2.38 -5.34 16.89
N VAL A 70 2.86 -4.31 16.18
CA VAL A 70 3.38 -3.07 16.80
C VAL A 70 2.25 -2.21 17.36
N LEU A 71 1.11 -2.15 16.67
CA LEU A 71 -0.03 -1.34 17.11
C LEU A 71 -0.97 -2.08 18.06
N ASN A 72 -0.85 -3.41 18.15
CA ASN A 72 -1.79 -4.31 18.81
C ASN A 72 -3.24 -4.09 18.32
N ILE A 73 -3.42 -4.12 17.00
CA ILE A 73 -4.70 -3.91 16.33
C ILE A 73 -5.05 -5.11 15.44
N ASP A 74 -6.35 -5.33 15.27
CA ASP A 74 -6.85 -6.16 14.19
C ASP A 74 -6.95 -5.36 12.89
N ILE A 75 -6.71 -6.04 11.76
CA ILE A 75 -6.92 -5.46 10.43
C ILE A 75 -7.88 -6.37 9.67
N THR A 76 -9.08 -5.84 9.41
CA THR A 76 -10.11 -6.51 8.62
C THR A 76 -9.68 -6.56 7.15
N ILE A 77 -9.55 -7.77 6.61
CA ILE A 77 -9.20 -7.98 5.21
C ILE A 77 -10.47 -7.97 4.35
N LEU A 78 -10.56 -7.00 3.45
CA LEU A 78 -11.65 -6.90 2.49
C LEU A 78 -11.18 -7.45 1.15
N LYS A 79 -11.95 -8.35 0.53
CA LYS A 79 -11.64 -8.93 -0.77
C LYS A 79 -12.80 -8.72 -1.74
N SER A 80 -12.46 -8.55 -3.01
CA SER A 80 -13.46 -8.64 -4.07
C SER A 80 -13.98 -10.07 -4.19
N GLU A 81 -15.27 -10.23 -4.48
CA GLU A 81 -15.87 -11.53 -4.78
C GLU A 81 -15.17 -12.26 -5.93
N ARG A 82 -14.52 -11.50 -6.81
CA ARG A 82 -13.84 -12.01 -8.00
C ARG A 82 -12.40 -11.48 -8.05
N ASN A 83 -11.48 -12.36 -8.41
CA ASN A 83 -10.05 -12.04 -8.51
C ASN A 83 -9.73 -11.18 -9.75
N PHE A 84 -8.46 -10.77 -9.86
CA PHE A 84 -7.98 -9.97 -10.98
C PHE A 84 -8.26 -10.62 -12.35
N ASP A 85 -7.97 -11.91 -12.51
CA ASP A 85 -8.12 -12.64 -13.78
C ASP A 85 -9.56 -12.68 -14.27
N TYR A 86 -10.51 -12.90 -13.35
CA TYR A 86 -11.92 -12.82 -13.67
C TYR A 86 -12.29 -11.44 -14.23
N TRP A 87 -11.85 -10.37 -13.55
CA TRP A 87 -12.14 -9.01 -14.00
C TRP A 87 -11.42 -8.68 -15.31
N LEU A 88 -10.19 -9.15 -15.49
CA LEU A 88 -9.46 -9.00 -16.75
C LEU A 88 -10.26 -9.63 -17.90
N LYS A 89 -10.77 -10.86 -17.72
CA LYS A 89 -11.65 -11.53 -18.69
C LYS A 89 -12.96 -10.76 -18.90
N TYR A 90 -13.59 -10.26 -17.84
CA TYR A 90 -14.81 -9.45 -17.91
C TYR A 90 -14.60 -8.18 -18.75
N TYR A 91 -13.45 -7.53 -18.58
CA TYR A 91 -13.02 -6.39 -19.39
C TYR A 91 -12.40 -6.79 -20.73
N LYS A 92 -12.65 -8.01 -21.21
CA LYS A 92 -12.17 -8.53 -22.50
C LYS A 92 -10.66 -8.39 -22.67
N GLY A 93 -9.88 -8.59 -21.61
CA GLY A 93 -8.41 -8.46 -21.64
C GLY A 93 -7.88 -7.02 -21.62
N VAL A 94 -8.70 -6.00 -21.34
CA VAL A 94 -8.19 -4.61 -21.25
C VAL A 94 -7.46 -4.45 -19.93
N LEU A 95 -6.13 -4.27 -19.99
CA LEU A 95 -5.33 -4.06 -18.78
C LEU A 95 -5.65 -2.72 -18.09
N PRO A 96 -5.50 -2.64 -16.75
CA PRO A 96 -5.70 -1.40 -16.03
C PRO A 96 -4.62 -0.38 -16.39
N SER A 97 -5.04 0.89 -16.47
CA SER A 97 -4.16 2.02 -16.79
C SER A 97 -4.54 3.25 -15.98
N PRO A 98 -3.73 4.33 -15.99
CA PRO A 98 -4.10 5.58 -15.31
C PRO A 98 -5.46 6.13 -15.76
N LYS A 99 -5.82 5.93 -17.04
CA LYS A 99 -7.09 6.36 -17.62
C LYS A 99 -8.22 5.36 -17.36
N ASN A 100 -7.92 4.07 -17.25
CA ASN A 100 -8.91 3.01 -17.03
C ASN A 100 -8.60 2.22 -15.75
N ARG A 101 -8.91 2.82 -14.61
CA ARG A 101 -8.63 2.27 -13.27
C ARG A 101 -9.69 1.27 -12.81
N TRP A 102 -10.06 0.31 -13.65
CA TRP A 102 -11.05 -0.70 -13.26
C TRP A 102 -10.59 -1.58 -12.09
N CYS A 103 -9.28 -1.84 -11.96
CA CYS A 103 -8.75 -2.58 -10.82
C CYS A 103 -9.06 -1.87 -9.50
N THR A 104 -8.89 -0.56 -9.42
CA THR A 104 -9.25 0.24 -8.24
C THR A 104 -10.75 0.16 -7.97
N ARG A 105 -11.60 0.27 -9.00
CA ARG A 105 -13.06 0.21 -8.83
C ARG A 105 -13.54 -1.15 -8.33
N GLN A 106 -13.11 -2.24 -8.95
CA GLN A 106 -13.63 -3.59 -8.68
C GLN A 106 -12.95 -4.27 -7.50
N LEU A 107 -11.63 -4.08 -7.36
CA LEU A 107 -10.84 -4.79 -6.36
C LEU A 107 -10.64 -4.00 -5.07
N LYS A 108 -10.83 -2.67 -5.08
CA LYS A 108 -10.60 -1.81 -3.90
C LYS A 108 -11.87 -1.10 -3.43
N LEU A 109 -12.50 -0.31 -4.31
CA LEU A 109 -13.62 0.53 -3.92
C LEU A 109 -14.89 -0.28 -3.64
N LYS A 110 -15.27 -1.22 -4.52
CA LYS A 110 -16.48 -2.03 -4.31
C LYS A 110 -16.46 -2.85 -3.01
N PRO A 111 -15.38 -3.59 -2.67
CA PRO A 111 -15.32 -4.33 -1.41
C PRO A 111 -15.39 -3.41 -0.18
N PHE A 112 -14.71 -2.27 -0.25
CA PHE A 112 -14.78 -1.25 0.80
C PHE A 112 -16.21 -0.71 0.95
N GLU A 113 -16.87 -0.35 -0.16
CA GLU A 113 -18.24 0.14 -0.16
C GLU A 113 -19.25 -0.89 0.37
N ALA A 114 -19.05 -2.17 0.06
CA ALA A 114 -19.88 -3.25 0.59
C ALA A 114 -19.70 -3.42 2.11
N TYR A 115 -18.47 -3.26 2.62
CA TYR A 115 -18.15 -3.35 4.04
C TYR A 115 -18.77 -2.22 4.88
N ILE A 116 -18.78 -1.00 4.35
CA ILE A 116 -19.32 0.16 5.07
C ILE A 116 -20.84 0.30 4.94
N GLY A 117 -21.44 -0.27 3.89
CA GLY A 117 -22.86 -0.14 3.61
C GLY A 117 -23.32 1.31 3.52
N ASP A 118 -24.37 1.64 4.28
CA ASP A 118 -24.98 2.97 4.35
C ASP A 118 -24.69 3.72 5.66
N ASP A 119 -23.81 3.17 6.51
CA ASP A 119 -23.43 3.74 7.80
C ASP A 119 -22.72 5.09 7.66
N LEU A 120 -22.92 6.01 8.61
CA LEU A 120 -22.18 7.27 8.62
C LEU A 120 -20.69 6.95 8.87
N THR A 121 -19.85 7.15 7.85
CA THR A 121 -18.48 6.68 7.85
C THR A 121 -17.50 7.85 7.75
N TYR A 122 -16.67 8.03 8.76
CA TYR A 122 -15.48 8.88 8.69
C TYR A 122 -14.31 8.07 8.13
N SER A 123 -13.90 8.38 6.90
CA SER A 123 -12.79 7.70 6.23
C SER A 123 -11.51 8.52 6.40
N TYR A 124 -10.56 8.01 7.18
CA TYR A 124 -9.27 8.67 7.40
C TYR A 124 -8.31 8.37 6.25
N VAL A 125 -7.76 9.43 5.65
CA VAL A 125 -6.90 9.34 4.47
C VAL A 125 -5.52 9.94 4.77
N ALA A 126 -4.48 9.15 4.50
CA ALA A 126 -3.08 9.52 4.71
C ALA A 126 -2.55 10.40 3.57
N LEU A 127 -3.17 11.57 3.37
CA LEU A 127 -2.67 12.60 2.47
C LEU A 127 -1.79 13.56 3.27
N ARG A 128 -0.50 13.64 2.95
CA ARG A 128 0.43 14.52 3.66
C ARG A 128 0.22 16.00 3.30
N ALA A 129 0.60 16.89 4.20
CA ALA A 129 0.51 18.34 3.99
C ALA A 129 1.42 18.84 2.85
N ASP A 130 2.51 18.11 2.57
CA ASP A 130 3.49 18.41 1.52
C ASP A 130 3.15 17.77 0.15
N GLU A 131 2.01 17.08 0.02
CA GLU A 131 1.55 16.53 -1.26
C GLU A 131 0.66 17.53 -2.02
N ASN A 132 1.09 17.94 -3.22
CA ASN A 132 0.31 18.83 -4.08
C ASN A 132 -0.79 18.07 -4.85
N ARG A 133 -1.75 17.47 -4.13
CA ARG A 133 -2.91 16.78 -4.73
C ARG A 133 -4.15 16.91 -3.83
N LYS A 134 -5.32 16.89 -4.45
CA LYS A 134 -6.60 16.82 -3.73
C LYS A 134 -6.93 15.37 -3.38
N GLY A 135 -7.45 15.16 -2.17
CA GLY A 135 -7.97 13.88 -1.73
C GLY A 135 -9.14 13.39 -2.58
N TYR A 136 -9.41 12.09 -2.55
CA TYR A 136 -10.60 11.54 -3.22
C TYR A 136 -11.85 12.00 -2.48
N LEU A 137 -12.70 12.75 -3.17
CA LEU A 137 -14.02 13.12 -2.67
C LEU A 137 -15.00 12.01 -3.04
N SER A 138 -15.43 11.23 -2.04
CA SER A 138 -16.54 10.30 -2.22
C SER A 138 -17.77 11.07 -2.69
N LYS A 139 -18.47 10.55 -3.70
CA LYS A 139 -19.76 11.10 -4.12
C LYS A 139 -20.89 10.70 -3.17
N LYS A 140 -20.66 9.73 -2.28
CA LYS A 140 -21.64 9.25 -1.30
C LYS A 140 -21.67 10.21 -0.11
N ARG A 141 -22.84 10.75 0.19
CA ARG A 141 -23.03 11.77 1.24
C ARG A 141 -22.76 11.25 2.66
N HIS A 142 -22.81 9.94 2.88
CA HIS A 142 -22.54 9.31 4.18
C HIS A 142 -21.08 8.97 4.43
N VAL A 143 -20.19 9.16 3.44
CA VAL A 143 -18.74 8.92 3.60
C VAL A 143 -18.03 10.26 3.68
N ILE A 144 -17.56 10.61 4.88
CA ILE A 144 -16.90 11.87 5.18
C ILE A 144 -15.38 11.62 5.21
N PRO A 145 -14.63 12.05 4.18
CA PRO A 145 -13.18 11.93 4.21
C PRO A 145 -12.58 12.90 5.24
N ARG A 146 -11.60 12.42 6.03
CA ARG A 146 -10.80 13.21 6.98
C ARG A 146 -9.33 13.16 6.59
N TYR A 147 -8.62 14.28 6.75
CA TYR A 147 -7.23 14.42 6.32
C TYR A 147 -6.32 14.88 7.46
N PRO A 148 -6.14 14.08 8.53
CA PRO A 148 -5.43 14.52 9.73
C PRO A 148 -4.03 15.09 9.44
N PHE A 149 -3.29 14.46 8.51
CA PHE A 149 -1.97 14.93 8.15
C PHE A 149 -1.97 16.30 7.46
N VAL A 150 -2.97 16.63 6.64
CA VAL A 150 -3.11 17.98 6.07
C VAL A 150 -3.53 18.96 7.15
N GLU A 151 -4.50 18.57 7.98
CA GLU A 151 -5.06 19.40 9.06
C GLU A 151 -4.01 19.79 10.09
N ASP A 152 -3.07 18.89 10.38
CA ASP A 152 -2.01 19.05 11.39
C ASP A 152 -0.62 19.37 10.81
N GLY A 153 -0.51 19.57 9.49
CA GLY A 153 0.74 19.98 8.85
C GLY A 153 1.84 18.91 8.78
N ILE A 154 1.48 17.63 8.80
CA ILE A 154 2.41 16.48 8.81
C ILE A 154 2.99 16.23 7.43
N THR A 155 4.32 16.25 7.35
CA THR A 155 5.11 16.08 6.12
C THR A 155 5.67 14.66 5.97
N LEU A 156 6.37 14.39 4.86
CA LEU A 156 7.08 13.13 4.67
C LEU A 156 8.10 12.84 5.78
N GLN A 157 8.82 13.87 6.24
CA GLN A 157 9.83 13.67 7.29
C GLN A 157 9.17 13.25 8.59
N ASP A 158 8.03 13.85 8.92
CA ASP A 158 7.25 13.49 10.12
C ASP A 158 6.71 12.07 10.02
N VAL A 159 6.21 11.66 8.86
CA VAL A 159 5.79 10.27 8.60
C VAL A 159 6.93 9.28 8.87
N ILE A 160 8.14 9.58 8.39
CA ILE A 160 9.30 8.73 8.63
C ILE A 160 9.63 8.68 10.13
N ASN A 161 9.60 9.82 10.81
CA ASN A 161 9.88 9.92 12.25
C ASN A 161 8.86 9.12 13.07
N ILE A 162 7.56 9.25 12.77
CA ILE A 162 6.48 8.49 13.42
C ILE A 162 6.76 6.99 13.35
N LEU A 163 7.08 6.48 12.15
CA LEU A 163 7.33 5.05 11.93
C LEU A 163 8.61 4.57 12.63
N GLN A 164 9.66 5.39 12.65
CA GLN A 164 10.90 5.04 13.33
C GLN A 164 10.72 5.00 14.84
N ASN A 165 10.03 6.00 15.41
CA ASN A 165 9.84 6.15 16.85
C ASN A 165 8.94 5.05 17.44
N CYS A 166 7.93 4.59 16.70
CA CYS A 166 7.09 3.46 17.14
C CYS A 166 7.72 2.08 16.88
N GLY A 167 8.93 2.02 16.31
CA GLY A 167 9.61 0.76 16.00
C GLY A 167 9.06 0.00 14.78
N LEU A 168 8.12 0.58 14.03
CA LEU A 168 7.53 -0.04 12.83
C LEU A 168 8.42 0.07 11.60
N GLY A 169 9.19 1.16 11.47
CA GLY A 169 10.05 1.40 10.31
C GLY A 169 9.30 1.39 8.97
N LEU A 170 10.07 1.26 7.88
CA LEU A 170 9.55 1.20 6.52
C LEU A 170 9.39 -0.27 6.06
N PRO A 171 8.41 -0.59 5.21
CA PRO A 171 8.31 -1.91 4.59
C PRO A 171 9.51 -2.21 3.70
N ALA A 172 9.89 -3.49 3.65
CA ALA A 172 11.11 -3.95 2.97
C ALA A 172 11.13 -3.64 1.47
N TYR A 173 9.96 -3.64 0.80
CA TYR A 173 9.89 -3.30 -0.62
C TYR A 173 10.40 -1.89 -0.92
N TYR A 174 10.50 -0.96 0.05
CA TYR A 174 11.10 0.36 -0.21
C TYR A 174 12.60 0.29 -0.56
N GLY A 175 13.27 -0.83 -0.31
CA GLY A 175 14.64 -1.06 -0.77
C GLY A 175 14.77 -1.05 -2.30
N TRP A 176 13.68 -1.36 -3.00
CA TRP A 176 13.72 -1.50 -4.47
C TRP A 176 12.54 -0.83 -5.19
N ARG A 177 11.47 -0.46 -4.47
CA ARG A 177 10.23 0.14 -4.96
C ARG A 177 9.91 1.46 -4.27
N LYS A 178 9.24 2.38 -4.97
CA LYS A 178 8.93 3.73 -4.44
C LYS A 178 7.58 3.83 -3.75
N ARG A 179 6.65 2.90 -4.02
CA ARG A 179 5.26 2.94 -3.54
C ARG A 179 4.72 1.54 -3.28
N SER A 180 3.75 1.46 -2.35
CA SER A 180 2.93 0.26 -2.18
C SER A 180 2.06 0.00 -3.41
N GLY A 181 1.62 -1.25 -3.57
CA GLY A 181 0.62 -1.66 -4.55
C GLY A 181 0.94 -3.02 -5.18
N CYS A 182 0.05 -3.45 -6.07
CA CYS A 182 0.18 -4.74 -6.73
C CYS A 182 1.47 -4.87 -7.55
N TYR A 183 1.95 -6.11 -7.75
CA TYR A 183 3.25 -6.37 -8.40
C TYR A 183 3.35 -5.84 -9.85
N PHE A 184 2.21 -5.60 -10.51
CA PHE A 184 2.10 -5.08 -11.89
C PHE A 184 1.36 -3.74 -11.99
N CYS A 185 1.42 -2.92 -10.94
CA CYS A 185 0.80 -1.60 -10.95
C CYS A 185 1.32 -0.76 -12.11
N PHE A 186 0.42 -0.24 -12.96
CA PHE A 186 0.73 0.61 -14.11
C PHE A 186 1.44 1.95 -13.77
N TYR A 187 1.66 2.22 -12.49
CA TYR A 187 2.44 3.35 -12.00
C TYR A 187 3.91 2.99 -11.71
N GLN A 188 4.34 1.76 -11.96
CA GLN A 188 5.74 1.34 -11.84
C GLN A 188 6.61 2.04 -12.89
N SER A 189 7.76 2.57 -12.45
CA SER A 189 8.81 3.02 -13.36
C SER A 189 9.61 1.84 -13.93
N ASP A 190 10.35 2.05 -15.02
CA ASP A 190 11.25 1.05 -15.59
C ASP A 190 12.21 0.45 -14.54
N ASP A 191 12.77 1.26 -13.63
CA ASP A 191 13.61 0.74 -12.54
C ASP A 191 12.88 -0.19 -11.57
N GLU A 192 11.58 0.03 -11.36
CA GLU A 192 10.75 -0.84 -10.50
C GLU A 192 10.37 -2.13 -11.23
N TRP A 193 10.25 -2.11 -12.56
CA TRP A 193 10.09 -3.32 -13.38
C TRP A 193 11.36 -4.15 -13.42
N ARG A 194 12.52 -3.52 -13.61
CA ARG A 194 13.83 -4.19 -13.51
C ARG A 194 14.05 -4.80 -12.13
N ALA A 195 13.70 -4.05 -11.08
CA ALA A 195 13.76 -4.56 -9.72
C ALA A 195 12.79 -5.73 -9.51
N LEU A 196 11.56 -5.66 -10.01
CA LEU A 196 10.61 -6.78 -9.95
C LEU A 196 11.19 -8.03 -10.64
N LYS A 197 11.78 -7.90 -11.83
CA LYS A 197 12.48 -8.98 -12.54
C LYS A 197 13.56 -9.65 -11.68
N LYS A 198 14.29 -8.85 -10.89
CA LYS A 198 15.37 -9.33 -10.01
C LYS A 198 14.86 -9.97 -8.72
N TYR A 199 13.97 -9.29 -8.00
CA TYR A 199 13.57 -9.67 -6.63
C TYR A 199 12.33 -10.59 -6.60
N HIS A 200 11.48 -10.54 -7.63
CA HIS A 200 10.22 -11.30 -7.76
C HIS A 200 10.03 -11.80 -9.20
N PRO A 201 10.91 -12.70 -9.70
CA PRO A 201 10.92 -13.10 -11.11
C PRO A 201 9.62 -13.81 -11.55
N GLU A 202 8.93 -14.51 -10.65
CA GLU A 202 7.66 -15.17 -10.96
C GLU A 202 6.54 -14.14 -11.19
N GLU A 203 6.43 -13.14 -10.32
CA GLU A 203 5.51 -12.00 -10.46
C GLU A 203 5.81 -11.22 -11.73
N PHE A 204 7.09 -11.03 -12.04
CA PHE A 204 7.52 -10.39 -13.28
C PHE A 204 7.08 -11.18 -14.52
N GLU A 205 7.25 -12.50 -14.52
CA GLU A 205 6.81 -13.36 -15.63
C GLU A 205 5.28 -13.35 -15.78
N LYS A 206 4.53 -13.42 -14.67
CA LYS A 206 3.06 -13.25 -14.68
C LYS A 206 2.67 -11.90 -15.28
N ALA A 207 3.40 -10.83 -14.98
CA ALA A 207 3.18 -9.53 -15.59
C ALA A 207 3.44 -9.57 -17.10
N CYS A 208 4.56 -10.14 -17.57
CA CYS A 208 4.83 -10.27 -19.01
C CYS A 208 3.71 -11.00 -19.75
N GLN A 209 3.20 -12.09 -19.19
CA GLN A 209 2.12 -12.88 -19.76
C GLN A 209 0.83 -12.07 -19.97
N TYR A 210 0.53 -11.11 -19.09
CA TYR A 210 -0.64 -10.26 -19.25
C TYR A 210 -0.53 -9.28 -20.44
N GLU A 211 0.68 -8.84 -20.83
CA GLU A 211 0.88 -8.01 -22.04
C GLU A 211 0.76 -8.83 -23.33
N GLU A 212 1.08 -10.12 -23.26
CA GLU A 212 1.21 -11.01 -24.42
C GLU A 212 -0.08 -11.78 -24.73
N ASN A 213 -0.86 -12.12 -23.70
CA ASN A 213 -2.06 -12.96 -23.83
C ASN A 213 -3.30 -12.16 -24.22
N HIS A 214 -3.25 -11.53 -25.39
CA HIS A 214 -4.37 -10.80 -25.97
C HIS A 214 -4.93 -11.52 -27.21
N SER A 215 -6.01 -12.29 -27.02
CA SER A 215 -6.64 -13.10 -28.07
C SER A 215 -7.22 -12.31 -29.24
N ASP A 216 -7.39 -10.99 -29.10
CA ASP A 216 -7.94 -10.10 -30.12
C ASP A 216 -6.87 -9.30 -30.87
N GLY A 217 -5.58 -9.64 -30.68
CA GLY A 217 -4.46 -9.04 -31.40
C GLY A 217 -4.10 -7.62 -30.97
N ARG A 218 -4.72 -7.09 -29.90
CA ARG A 218 -4.32 -5.78 -29.36
C ARG A 218 -2.91 -5.88 -28.78
N ILE A 219 -2.13 -4.82 -28.97
CA ILE A 219 -0.84 -4.68 -28.32
C ILE A 219 -0.98 -3.65 -27.21
N TYR A 220 -0.80 -4.10 -25.98
CA TYR A 220 -0.76 -3.26 -24.80
C TYR A 220 0.55 -3.49 -24.06
N THR A 221 1.14 -2.40 -23.57
CA THR A 221 2.34 -2.44 -22.74
C THR A 221 2.20 -1.45 -21.59
N TRP A 222 2.56 -1.85 -20.37
CA TRP A 222 2.56 -0.96 -19.21
C TRP A 222 3.58 0.17 -19.34
N ARG A 223 4.70 -0.10 -20.02
CA ARG A 223 5.76 0.88 -20.29
C ARG A 223 5.44 1.81 -21.46
N GLY A 224 4.35 1.54 -22.19
CA GLY A 224 3.93 2.35 -23.34
C GLY A 224 4.79 2.09 -24.59
N LYS A 225 5.02 3.15 -25.38
CA LYS A 225 5.69 3.07 -26.69
C LYS A 225 6.83 4.07 -26.80
N LYS A 226 7.90 3.72 -27.50
CA LYS A 226 9.00 4.63 -27.88
C LYS A 226 9.19 4.61 -29.39
N GLY A 227 9.07 5.77 -30.03
CA GLY A 227 9.14 5.87 -31.50
C GLY A 227 8.08 5.01 -32.20
N GLY A 228 6.88 4.90 -31.63
CA GLY A 228 5.79 4.05 -32.15
C GLY A 228 5.92 2.55 -31.85
N LYS A 229 7.09 2.08 -31.40
CA LYS A 229 7.31 0.68 -31.03
C LYS A 229 6.85 0.41 -29.59
N PRO A 230 6.04 -0.65 -29.36
CA PRO A 230 5.72 -1.12 -28.01
C PRO A 230 6.98 -1.46 -27.20
N LEU A 231 6.96 -1.11 -25.92
CA LEU A 231 7.99 -1.48 -24.95
C LEU A 231 7.46 -2.61 -24.08
N PHE A 232 7.70 -3.86 -24.46
CA PHE A 232 7.29 -5.00 -23.66
C PHE A 232 8.11 -5.10 -22.37
N LEU A 233 7.52 -5.70 -21.33
CA LEU A 233 8.22 -6.04 -20.11
C LEU A 233 9.29 -7.07 -20.37
N ARG A 234 9.03 -8.09 -21.19
CA ARG A 234 9.98 -9.16 -21.51
C ARG A 234 11.29 -8.64 -22.11
N ASP A 235 11.22 -7.51 -22.83
CA ASP A 235 12.37 -6.84 -23.44
C ASP A 235 13.12 -5.91 -22.48
N ILE A 236 12.73 -5.83 -21.21
CA ILE A 236 13.42 -4.98 -20.24
C ILE A 236 14.80 -5.54 -19.90
N ASP A 237 15.78 -4.66 -19.93
CA ASP A 237 17.15 -4.91 -19.54
C ASP A 237 17.26 -5.27 -18.05
N ASP A 238 18.38 -5.88 -17.68
CA ASP A 238 18.59 -6.30 -16.31
C ASP A 238 18.78 -5.11 -15.37
N PHE A 239 18.47 -5.32 -14.10
CA PHE A 239 18.63 -4.30 -13.08
C PHE A 239 20.10 -3.95 -12.87
N VAL A 240 20.50 -2.73 -13.26
CA VAL A 240 21.79 -2.15 -12.90
C VAL A 240 21.56 -1.18 -11.73
N PRO A 241 22.08 -1.46 -10.51
CA PRO A 241 21.98 -0.53 -9.41
C PRO A 241 22.72 0.78 -9.76
N SER A 242 22.03 1.92 -9.75
CA SER A 242 22.72 3.20 -9.66
C SER A 242 23.39 3.28 -8.28
N GLY A 243 24.64 3.74 -8.22
CA GLY A 243 25.50 3.72 -7.01
C GLY A 243 24.90 4.39 -5.76
N GLU A 244 23.81 5.16 -5.88
CA GLU A 244 23.08 5.74 -4.74
C GLU A 244 22.34 4.69 -3.88
N LYS A 245 21.93 3.54 -4.44
CA LYS A 245 21.15 2.51 -3.72
C LYS A 245 21.99 1.58 -2.83
N GLN A 246 23.30 1.47 -3.08
CA GLN A 246 24.20 0.60 -2.32
C GLN A 246 24.25 0.97 -0.82
N ARG A 247 24.03 2.25 -0.49
CA ARG A 247 23.98 2.76 0.89
C ARG A 247 22.80 2.24 1.73
N TYR A 248 21.67 1.88 1.12
CA TYR A 248 20.46 1.49 1.87
C TYR A 248 20.47 0.02 2.27
N GLU A 249 20.89 -0.90 1.38
CA GLU A 249 21.12 -2.31 1.69
C GLU A 249 22.16 -2.48 2.80
N GLU A 250 23.23 -1.67 2.79
CA GLU A 250 24.19 -1.58 3.88
C GLU A 250 23.57 -1.13 5.21
N SER A 251 22.59 -0.22 5.18
CA SER A 251 21.92 0.30 6.38
C SER A 251 21.02 -0.75 7.05
N ILE A 252 20.29 -1.55 6.27
CA ILE A 252 19.43 -2.62 6.77
C ILE A 252 20.30 -3.74 7.37
N ASN A 253 21.35 -4.15 6.67
CA ASN A 253 22.28 -5.16 7.15
C ASN A 253 23.02 -4.71 8.42
N LYS A 254 23.39 -3.42 8.55
CA LYS A 254 23.96 -2.88 9.80
C LYS A 254 22.97 -2.88 10.96
N LYS A 255 21.70 -2.54 10.72
CA LYS A 255 20.68 -2.52 11.78
C LYS A 255 20.28 -3.93 12.24
N LEU A 256 20.16 -4.88 11.30
CA LEU A 256 19.91 -6.28 11.62
C LEU A 256 21.09 -6.90 12.36
N SER A 257 22.33 -6.64 11.91
CA SER A 257 23.53 -7.11 12.59
C SER A 257 23.77 -6.45 13.95
N SER A 258 23.32 -5.21 14.18
CA SER A 258 23.35 -4.60 15.52
C SER A 258 22.29 -5.24 16.44
N LEU A 259 21.06 -5.43 15.96
CA LEU A 259 20.00 -6.11 16.71
C LEU A 259 20.37 -7.55 17.09
N LEU A 260 21.03 -8.28 16.19
CA LEU A 260 21.53 -9.64 16.47
C LEU A 260 22.71 -9.67 17.45
N LYS A 261 23.50 -8.59 17.54
CA LYS A 261 24.55 -8.44 18.56
C LYS A 261 23.99 -8.11 19.94
N ASP A 262 22.87 -7.38 19.98
CA ASP A 262 22.19 -6.99 21.22
C ASP A 262 21.33 -8.13 21.80
N ILE A 263 20.90 -9.08 20.97
CA ILE A 263 20.36 -10.37 21.40
C ILE A 263 21.55 -11.26 21.82
N LYS A 264 22.05 -11.05 23.05
CA LYS A 264 22.83 -12.09 23.73
C LYS A 264 21.96 -13.35 23.77
N LEU A 265 22.35 -14.37 23.01
CA LEU A 265 21.86 -15.74 23.12
C LEU A 265 21.96 -16.17 24.59
N ILE A 266 20.84 -16.07 25.31
CA ILE A 266 20.65 -16.76 26.57
C ILE A 266 20.49 -18.23 26.20
N GLY A 267 21.60 -18.97 26.34
CA GLY A 267 21.60 -20.40 26.58
C GLY A 267 21.23 -21.30 25.40
N ILE A 268 22.13 -21.44 24.43
CA ILE A 268 22.36 -22.76 23.82
C ILE A 268 23.87 -23.01 23.85
N ASN A 269 24.27 -23.90 24.75
CA ASN A 269 25.63 -24.37 24.90
C ASN A 269 25.89 -25.38 23.78
N THR A 270 26.37 -24.95 22.61
CA THR A 270 26.84 -25.87 21.56
C THR A 270 28.27 -26.31 21.88
N ASN A 271 28.41 -27.11 22.94
CA ASN A 271 29.48 -28.09 23.02
C ASN A 271 28.99 -29.37 22.32
N TYR A 272 29.07 -29.37 20.99
CA TYR A 272 29.29 -30.61 20.23
C TYR A 272 30.42 -30.35 19.24
N VAL A 273 31.60 -30.62 19.77
CA VAL A 273 32.88 -30.69 19.07
C VAL A 273 32.95 -32.05 18.36
N LEU A 274 33.30 -32.00 17.08
CA LEU A 274 34.08 -32.95 16.29
C LEU A 274 33.95 -34.45 16.60
N SER A 275 33.39 -35.18 15.63
CA SER A 275 33.99 -36.39 15.05
C SER A 275 33.50 -36.55 13.62
#